data_AF-A0A0F9C3G9-F1
#
_entry.id   AF-A0A0F9C3G9-F1
#
_cell.length_a   1.000
_cell.length_b   1.000
_cell.length_c   1.000
_cell.angle_alpha   90.00
_cell.angle_beta   90.00
_cell.angle_gamma   90.00
#
_symmetry.space_group_name_H-M   'P 1'
#
loop_
_entity.id
_entity.type
_entity.pdbx_description
1 polymer ?
#
loop_
_entity_poly.entity_id
_entity_poly.type
_entity_poly.pdbx_seq_one_letter_code
_entity_poly.pdbx_strand_id
1 'polypeptide(L)'
;RDIQDVLRAKVVLAVIMTDGRKQSFGTPCEISAAWWNHIPVVIVTNDKTLAKHPWVTQLCSRVFDNVDDALEYIIDYYGASEDDV
;
A
#
# COMPACT_ATOMS: atom_id res chain seq x y z
N ARG A 1 -4.60 1.04 17.74
CA ARG A 1 -5.32 2.14 17.06
C ARG A 1 -5.06 1.99 15.57
N ASP A 2 -3.80 2.06 15.16
CA ASP A 2 -3.35 1.89 13.77
C ASP A 2 -3.83 0.59 13.11
N ILE A 3 -3.73 -0.55 13.80
CA ILE A 3 -4.26 -1.82 13.28
C ILE A 3 -5.78 -1.79 13.04
N GLN A 4 -6.55 -1.10 13.88
CA GLN A 4 -8.00 -1.00 13.71
C GLN A 4 -8.34 -0.10 12.52
N ASP A 5 -7.52 0.91 12.26
CA ASP A 5 -7.67 1.78 11.10
C ASP A 5 -7.34 1.02 9.81
N VAL A 6 -6.29 0.19 9.81
CA VAL A 6 -5.98 -0.74 8.70
C VAL A 6 -7.16 -1.67 8.43
N LEU A 7 -7.73 -2.29 9.46
CA LEU A 7 -8.83 -3.25 9.31
C LEU A 7 -10.15 -2.61 8.83
N ARG A 8 -10.30 -1.29 8.94
CA ARG A 8 -11.47 -0.55 8.45
C ARG A 8 -11.26 0.01 7.04
N ALA A 9 -10.02 0.02 6.55
CA ALA A 9 -9.69 0.56 5.25
C ALA A 9 -10.20 -0.35 4.13
N LYS A 10 -10.68 0.25 3.03
CA LYS A 10 -10.98 -0.47 1.78
C LYS A 10 -9.70 -0.76 0.97
N VAL A 11 -8.70 0.09 1.13
CA VAL A 11 -7.39 0.02 0.47
C VAL A 11 -6.35 0.70 1.36
N VAL A 12 -5.14 0.17 1.40
CA VAL A 12 -4.02 0.75 2.13
C VAL A 12 -3.00 1.30 1.14
N LEU A 13 -2.69 2.59 1.25
CA LEU A 13 -1.59 3.24 0.54
C LEU A 13 -0.38 3.35 1.47
N ALA A 14 0.70 2.62 1.16
CA ALA A 14 1.95 2.64 1.92
C ALA A 14 3.04 3.37 1.13
N VAL A 15 3.42 4.56 1.61
CA VAL A 15 4.49 5.37 1.01
C VAL A 15 5.80 5.07 1.72
N ILE A 16 6.71 4.38 1.02
CA ILE A 16 8.00 3.95 1.54
C ILE A 16 9.11 4.59 0.70
N MET A 17 9.47 5.83 1.05
CA MET A 17 10.56 6.55 0.42
C MET A 17 11.85 6.36 1.24
N THR A 18 12.92 5.93 0.59
CA THR A 18 14.25 5.87 1.20
C THR A 18 15.02 7.15 0.90
N ASP A 19 15.56 7.77 1.94
CA ASP A 19 16.56 8.83 1.90
C ASP A 19 17.92 8.34 2.44
N GLY A 20 18.09 7.02 2.55
CA GLY A 20 19.22 6.38 3.23
C GLY A 20 19.03 6.15 4.73
N ARG A 21 17.88 6.52 5.31
CA ARG A 21 17.53 6.18 6.70
C ARG A 21 16.93 4.78 6.80
N LYS A 22 17.06 4.20 8.00
CA LYS A 22 16.52 2.88 8.32
C LYS A 22 14.98 2.94 8.30
N GLN A 23 14.35 2.07 7.50
CA GLN A 23 12.90 1.97 7.46
C GLN A 23 12.32 1.57 8.81
N SER A 24 11.13 2.11 9.11
CA SER A 24 10.34 1.69 10.27
C SER A 24 9.89 0.24 10.09
N PHE A 25 10.06 -0.58 11.13
CA PHE A 25 9.54 -1.94 11.16
C PHE A 25 8.00 -1.99 11.22
N GLY A 26 7.35 -0.88 11.61
CA GLY A 26 5.89 -0.81 11.73
C GLY A 26 5.17 -0.94 10.39
N THR A 27 5.68 -0.29 9.34
CA THR A 27 5.03 -0.29 8.01
C THR A 27 4.92 -1.70 7.41
N PRO A 28 5.98 -2.55 7.42
CA PRO A 28 5.84 -3.96 7.04
C PRO A 28 4.79 -4.73 7.86
N CYS A 29 4.65 -4.46 9.16
CA CYS A 29 3.63 -5.11 10.00
C CYS A 29 2.22 -4.72 9.58
N GLU A 30 1.99 -3.44 9.28
CA GLU A 30 0.70 -2.93 8.80
C GLU A 30 0.34 -3.51 7.42
N ILE A 31 1.31 -3.59 6.51
CA ILE A 31 1.14 -4.21 5.19
C ILE A 31 0.76 -5.68 5.33
N SER A 32 1.46 -6.39 6.21
CA SER A 32 1.20 -7.82 6.40
C SER A 32 -0.19 -8.03 7.02
N ALA A 33 -0.59 -7.19 7.97
CA ALA A 33 -1.95 -7.23 8.53
C ALA A 33 -3.04 -6.96 7.48
N ALA A 34 -2.83 -5.99 6.59
CA ALA A 34 -3.73 -5.72 5.48
C ALA A 34 -3.85 -6.95 4.56
N TRP A 35 -2.72 -7.57 4.21
CA TRP A 35 -2.70 -8.79 3.40
C TRP A 35 -3.46 -9.96 4.04
N TRP A 36 -3.25 -10.20 5.35
CA TRP A 36 -3.96 -11.25 6.10
C TRP A 36 -5.49 -11.06 6.11
N ASN A 37 -5.96 -9.81 5.97
CA ASN A 37 -7.38 -9.48 5.94
C ASN A 37 -7.89 -9.24 4.51
N HIS A 38 -7.12 -9.62 3.50
CA HIS A 38 -7.46 -9.45 2.09
C HIS A 38 -7.73 -8.00 1.68
N ILE A 39 -7.13 -7.03 2.38
CA ILE A 39 -7.22 -5.62 2.06
C ILE A 39 -6.13 -5.31 1.03
N PRO A 40 -6.47 -4.73 -0.14
CA PRO A 40 -5.49 -4.40 -1.17
C PRO A 40 -4.49 -3.37 -0.64
N VAL A 41 -3.21 -3.62 -0.94
CA VAL A 41 -2.11 -2.74 -0.56
C VAL A 41 -1.46 -2.19 -1.81
N VAL A 42 -1.39 -0.86 -1.89
CA VAL A 42 -0.66 -0.13 -2.92
C VAL A 42 0.58 0.47 -2.28
N ILE A 43 1.75 0.19 -2.83
CA ILE A 43 3.02 0.76 -2.36
C ILE A 43 3.49 1.85 -3.31
N VAL A 44 4.03 2.93 -2.73
CA VAL A 44 4.83 3.93 -3.46
C VAL A 44 6.25 3.88 -2.93
N THR A 45 7.25 3.67 -3.80
CA THR A 45 8.64 3.67 -3.37
C THR A 45 9.60 4.14 -4.45
N ASN A 46 10.62 4.91 -4.05
CA ASN A 46 11.76 5.25 -4.90
C ASN A 46 12.87 4.18 -4.87
N ASP A 47 12.75 3.13 -4.04
CA ASP A 47 13.72 2.05 -3.93
C ASP A 47 13.39 0.91 -4.90
N LYS A 48 14.18 0.81 -5.98
CA LYS A 48 14.04 -0.24 -7.01
C LYS A 48 14.31 -1.65 -6.48
N THR A 49 15.08 -1.78 -5.40
CA THR A 49 15.35 -3.06 -4.75
C THR A 49 14.14 -3.49 -3.94
N LEU A 50 13.56 -2.57 -3.17
CA LEU A 50 12.34 -2.83 -2.40
C LEU A 50 11.17 -3.17 -3.31
N ALA A 51 10.97 -2.43 -4.40
CA ALA A 51 9.90 -2.67 -5.38
C ALA A 51 9.92 -4.09 -5.96
N LYS A 52 11.09 -4.75 -6.00
CA LYS A 52 11.28 -6.12 -6.49
C LYS A 52 11.40 -7.15 -5.38
N HIS A 53 11.36 -6.73 -4.12
CA HIS A 53 11.55 -7.62 -3.01
C HIS A 53 10.37 -8.61 -2.94
N PRO A 54 10.61 -9.92 -2.73
CA PRO A 54 9.56 -10.95 -2.68
C PRO A 54 8.35 -10.57 -1.82
N TRP A 55 8.59 -10.07 -0.60
CA TRP A 55 7.51 -9.64 0.30
C TRP A 55 6.62 -8.55 -0.31
N VAL A 56 7.18 -7.56 -1.02
CA VAL A 56 6.39 -6.52 -1.70
C VAL A 56 5.59 -7.14 -2.84
N THR A 57 6.24 -7.94 -3.69
CA THR A 57 5.59 -8.55 -4.86
C THR A 57 4.50 -9.57 -4.50
N GLN A 58 4.54 -10.15 -3.30
CA GLN A 58 3.57 -11.15 -2.83
C GLN A 58 2.45 -10.53 -1.98
N LEU A 59 2.79 -9.56 -1.14
CA LEU A 59 1.85 -8.98 -0.17
C LEU A 59 1.08 -7.79 -0.72
N CYS A 60 1.55 -7.19 -1.82
CA CYS A 60 1.01 -5.94 -2.34
C CYS A 60 0.36 -6.14 -3.71
N SER A 61 -0.71 -5.40 -3.96
CA SER A 61 -1.49 -5.47 -5.19
C SER A 61 -0.80 -4.71 -6.33
N ARG A 62 -0.22 -3.54 -6.03
CA ARG A 62 0.49 -2.69 -6.99
C ARG A 62 1.61 -1.91 -6.33
N VAL A 63 2.61 -1.55 -7.13
CA VAL A 63 3.76 -0.73 -6.73
C VAL A 63 3.94 0.40 -7.75
N PHE A 64 4.10 1.62 -7.26
CA PHE A 64 4.32 2.83 -8.03
C PHE A 64 5.61 3.53 -7.56
N ASP A 65 6.16 4.41 -8.39
CA ASP A 65 7.33 5.23 -8.06
C ASP A 65 6.98 6.66 -7.64
N ASN A 66 5.73 7.06 -7.80
CA ASN A 66 5.19 8.35 -7.41
C ASN A 66 3.79 8.20 -6.78
N VAL A 67 3.42 9.19 -5.97
CA VAL A 67 2.17 9.17 -5.19
C VAL A 67 0.96 9.48 -6.07
N ASP A 68 1.12 10.35 -7.07
CA ASP A 68 0.02 10.83 -7.90
C ASP A 68 -0.58 9.69 -8.75
N ASP A 69 0.26 8.89 -9.41
CA ASP A 69 -0.18 7.72 -10.19
C ASP A 69 -0.85 6.66 -9.31
N ALA A 70 -0.34 6.49 -8.07
CA ALA A 70 -0.93 5.56 -7.12
C ALA A 70 -2.32 6.02 -6.67
N LEU A 71 -2.50 7.33 -6.46
CA LEU A 71 -3.80 7.92 -6.12
C LEU A 71 -4.78 7.83 -7.28
N GLU A 72 -4.35 8.14 -8.50
CA GLU A 72 -5.18 8.00 -9.70
C GLU A 72 -5.68 6.55 -9.84
N TYR A 73 -4.78 5.57 -9.72
CA TYR A 73 -5.16 4.15 -9.72
C TYR A 73 -6.15 3.80 -8.60
N ILE A 74 -5.94 4.33 -7.39
CA ILE A 74 -6.85 4.06 -6.26
C ILE A 74 -8.24 4.64 -6.53
N ILE A 75 -8.32 5.86 -7.04
CA ILE A 75 -9.58 6.52 -7.35
C ILE A 75 -10.31 5.77 -8.47
N ASP A 76 -9.61 5.42 -9.55
CA ASP A 76 -10.22 4.77 -10.70
C ASP A 76 -10.70 3.36 -10.39
N TYR A 77 -9.92 2.59 -9.62
CA TYR A 77 -10.20 1.17 -9.38
C TYR A 77 -11.00 0.90 -8.10
N TYR A 78 -10.79 1.70 -7.05
CA TYR A 78 -11.43 1.53 -5.74
C TYR A 78 -12.34 2.70 -5.33
N GLY A 79 -12.29 3.83 -6.05
CA GLY A 79 -13.09 5.02 -5.78
C GLY A 79 -14.51 4.97 -6.37
N ALA A 80 -14.79 4.02 -7.27
CA ALA A 80 -16.15 3.73 -7.70
C ALA A 80 -16.94 3.07 -6.54
N SER A 81 -17.58 3.88 -5.71
CA SER A 81 -18.57 3.44 -4.75
C SER A 81 -19.87 3.06 -5.46
N GLU A 82 -20.54 2.02 -4.96
CA GLU A 82 -21.86 1.51 -5.37
C GLU A 82 -23.04 2.49 -5.09
N ASP A 83 -22.84 3.80 -5.23
CA ASP A 83 -23.89 4.83 -5.12
C ASP A 83 -24.28 5.43 -6.50
N ASP A 84 -23.71 4.93 -7.60
CA ASP A 84 -23.99 5.38 -8.99
C ASP A 84 -24.76 4.34 -9.85
N VAL A 85 -25.65 3.54 -9.24
CA VAL A 85 -26.71 2.77 -9.95
C VAL A 85 -28.02 2.78 -9.18
#